data_AF-A0A1V5P0H5-F1
#
_entry.id   AF-A0A1V5P0H5-F1
#
_cell.length_a   1.000
_cell.length_b   1.000
_cell.length_c   1.000
_cell.angle_alpha   90.00
_cell.angle_beta   90.00
_cell.angle_gamma   90.00
#
_symmetry.space_group_name_H-M   'P 1'
#
loop_
_entity.id
_entity.type
_entity.pdbx_description
1 polymer ?
#
loop_
_entity_poly.entity_id
_entity_poly.type
_entity_poly.pdbx_seq_one_letter_code
_entity_poly.pdbx_strand_id
1 'polypeptide(L)' 'MIKLSHLTPDGKITIPRSIMKFLNIKGGNDIIFEIQGGMLIMKKTEKIDQVTAENLIYKAV' A
#
# COMPACT_ATOMS: atom_id res chain seq x y z
N MET A 1 9.13 -22.95 7.09
CA MET A 1 8.88 -21.62 6.50
C MET A 1 7.44 -21.59 6.01
N ILE A 2 6.57 -20.80 6.65
CA ILE A 2 5.16 -20.72 6.25
C ILE A 2 5.08 -19.87 4.99
N LYS A 3 4.76 -20.48 3.85
CA LYS A 3 4.64 -19.79 2.56
C LYS A 3 3.23 -19.22 2.46
N LEU A 4 3.09 -17.90 2.58
CA LEU A 4 1.79 -17.24 2.66
C LEU A 4 1.10 -17.08 1.28
N SER A 5 1.86 -17.16 0.18
CA SER A 5 1.32 -17.00 -1.17
C SER A 5 2.27 -17.56 -2.25
N HIS A 6 1.71 -17.80 -3.44
CA HIS A 6 2.43 -18.24 -4.63
C HIS A 6 2.46 -17.12 -5.68
N LEU A 7 3.56 -17.01 -6.41
CA LEU A 7 3.69 -16.19 -7.60
C LEU A 7 3.10 -16.96 -8.79
N THR A 8 2.15 -16.37 -9.49
CA THR A 8 1.62 -16.93 -10.74
C THR A 8 2.60 -16.71 -11.89
N PRO A 9 2.49 -17.45 -13.02
CA PRO A 9 3.40 -17.29 -14.16
C PRO A 9 3.42 -15.89 -14.79
N ASP A 10 2.34 -15.12 -14.64
CA ASP A 10 2.23 -13.72 -15.07
C ASP A 10 2.75 -12.72 -14.01
N GLY A 11 3.45 -13.20 -12.99
CA GLY A 11 4.10 -12.35 -11.99
C GLY A 11 3.16 -11.78 -10.92
N LYS A 12 1.95 -12.34 -10.75
CA LYS A 12 1.00 -11.87 -9.73
C LYS A 12 1.15 -12.65 -8.43
N ILE A 13 1.00 -11.95 -7.31
CA ILE A 13 1.00 -12.55 -5.97
C ILE A 13 -0.39 -12.35 -5.37
N THR A 14 -1.02 -13.43 -4.93
CA THR A 14 -2.27 -13.32 -4.16
C THR A 14 -1.96 -12.86 -2.75
N ILE A 15 -2.59 -11.77 -2.31
CA ILE A 15 -2.53 -11.32 -0.92
C ILE A 15 -3.62 -12.05 -0.11
N PRO A 16 -3.27 -12.76 0.98
CA PRO A 16 -4.27 -13.37 1.85
C PRO A 16 -5.32 -12.37 2.34
N ARG A 17 -6.59 -12.80 2.34
CA ARG A 17 -7.73 -11.94 2.76
C ARG A 17 -7.58 -11.39 4.18
N SER A 18 -6.93 -12.13 5.08
CA SER A 18 -6.62 -11.67 6.44
C SER A 18 -5.73 -10.42 6.45
N ILE A 19 -4.67 -10.42 5.62
CA ILE A 19 -3.75 -9.28 5.49
C ILE A 19 -4.46 -8.09 4.84
N MET A 20 -5.25 -8.33 3.77
CA MET A 20 -6.04 -7.27 3.13
C MET A 20 -7.00 -6.61 4.13
N LYS A 21 -7.69 -7.39 4.96
CA LYS A 21 -8.62 -6.86 5.97
C LYS A 21 -7.87 -6.09 7.06
N PHE A 22 -6.75 -6.62 7.52
CA PHE A 22 -5.92 -5.98 8.56
C PHE A 22 -5.35 -4.63 8.11
N LEU A 23 -4.82 -4.56 6.87
CA LEU A 23 -4.25 -3.34 6.29
C LEU A 23 -5.28 -2.47 5.55
N ASN A 24 -6.55 -2.87 5.56
CA ASN A 24 -7.65 -2.23 4.82
C ASN A 24 -7.27 -1.93 3.35
N ILE A 25 -6.75 -2.96 2.66
CA ILE A 25 -6.42 -2.92 1.23
C ILE A 25 -7.64 -3.44 0.45
N LYS A 26 -8.10 -2.65 -0.52
CA LYS A 26 -9.23 -2.96 -1.40
C LYS A 26 -8.79 -2.93 -2.87
N GLY A 27 -9.62 -3.50 -3.75
CA GLY A 27 -9.42 -3.38 -5.19
C GLY A 27 -9.36 -1.92 -5.61
N GLY A 28 -8.39 -1.56 -6.45
CA GLY A 28 -8.17 -0.18 -6.91
C GLY A 28 -7.38 0.71 -5.94
N ASN A 29 -6.82 0.17 -4.86
CA ASN A 29 -5.87 0.92 -4.03
C ASN A 29 -4.50 1.00 -4.72
N ASP A 30 -3.89 2.18 -4.62
CA ASP A 30 -2.51 2.39 -5.02
C ASP A 30 -1.58 1.76 -3.96
N ILE A 31 -0.57 1.02 -4.40
CA ILE A 31 0.41 0.34 -3.54
C ILE A 31 1.80 0.67 -4.06
N ILE A 32 2.67 1.08 -3.15
CA ILE A 32 4.09 1.33 -3.45
C ILE A 32 4.87 0.04 -3.22
N PHE A 33 5.75 -0.28 -4.15
CA PHE A 33 6.70 -1.38 -4.06
C PHE A 33 8.11 -0.84 -3.84
N GLU A 34 8.82 -1.42 -2.88
CA GLU A 34 10.20 -1.07 -2.57
C GLU A 34 11.03 -2.36 -2.40
N ILE A 35 12.27 -2.37 -2.90
CA ILE A 35 13.19 -3.48 -2.67
C ILE A 35 14.20 -3.06 -1.60
N GLN A 36 14.21 -3.78 -0.47
CA GLN A 36 15.17 -3.57 0.60
C GLN A 36 15.81 -4.91 1.00
N GLY A 37 17.14 -5.02 0.90
CA GLY A 37 17.87 -6.22 1.32
C GLY A 37 17.40 -7.51 0.61
N GLY A 38 17.01 -7.42 -0.66
CA GLY A 38 16.48 -8.56 -1.42
C GLY A 38 15.03 -8.93 -1.10
N MET A 39 14.34 -8.15 -0.27
CA MET A 39 12.91 -8.33 0.05
C MET A 39 12.06 -7.29 -0.69
N LEU A 40 10.93 -7.72 -1.24
CA LEU A 40 9.91 -6.83 -1.79
C LEU A 40 8.97 -6.38 -0.67
N ILE A 41 9.01 -5.09 -0.34
CA ILE A 41 8.14 -4.45 0.65
C ILE A 41 6.98 -3.77 -0.08
N MET A 42 5.76 -4.08 0.34
CA MET A 42 4.53 -3.46 -0.15
C MET A 42 4.01 -2.47 0.89
N LYS A 43 3.81 -1.22 0.50
CA LYS A 43 3.27 -0.17 1.37
C LYS A 43 1.97 0.38 0.77
N LYS A 44 0.91 0.42 1.58
CA LYS A 44 -0.32 1.13 1.20
C LYS A 44 0.01 2.62 1.15
N THR A 45 -0.31 3.27 0.02
CA THR A 45 -0.26 4.74 -0.01
C THR A 45 -1.56 5.28 0.53
N GLU A 46 -1.48 6.19 1.49
CA GLU A 46 -2.58 7.10 1.74
C GLU A 46 -2.40 8.20 0.71
N LYS A 47 -3.33 8.30 -0.25
CA LYS A 47 -3.52 9.58 -0.93
C LYS A 47 -3.91 10.57 0.17
N ILE A 48 -2.92 11.18 0.81
CA ILE A 48 -3.10 12.50 1.37
C ILE A 48 -3.32 13.32 0.11
N ASP A 49 -4.59 13.59 -0.21
CA ASP A 49 -4.91 14.61 -1.18
C ASP A 49 -4.09 15.82 -0.77
N GLN A 50 -3.09 16.19 -1.57
CA GLN A 50 -2.19 17.32 -1.31
C GLN A 50 -2.93 18.68 -1.32
N VAL A 51 -4.27 18.65 -1.25
CA VAL A 51 -5.19 19.79 -1.17
C VAL A 51 -5.37 20.28 0.29
N THR A 52 -4.94 19.52 1.31
CA THR A 52 -5.12 19.94 2.72
C THR A 52 -3.93 20.63 3.38
N ALA A 53 -2.78 20.74 2.73
CA ALA A 53 -1.64 21.48 3.28
C ALA A 53 -1.73 23.00 3.01
N GLU A 54 -2.30 23.42 1.89
CA GLU A 54 -2.37 24.85 1.53
C GLU A 54 -3.51 25.60 2.26
N ASN A 55 -4.55 24.90 2.72
CA ASN A 55 -5.69 25.50 3.43
C ASN A 55 -5.47 25.72 4.94
N LEU A 56 -4.35 25.26 5.51
CA LEU A 56 -4.02 25.48 6.93
C LEU A 56 -3.25 26.79 7.19
N ILE A 57 -2.77 27.47 6.14
CA ILE A 57 -2.00 28.72 6.29
C ILE A 57 -2.92 29.96 6.32
N TYR A 58 -4.15 29.89 5.81
CA TYR A 58 -5.05 31.06 5.68
C TYR A 58 -5.95 31.36 6.91
N LYS A 59 -5.83 30.62 8.02
CA LYS A 59 -6.60 30.90 9.26
C LYS A 59 -5.80 31.55 10.38
N ALA A 60 -4.64 32.12 10.06
CA ALA A 60 -3.83 32.88 11.01
C ALA A 60 -3.49 34.28 10.46
N VAL A 61 -4.52 35.05 10.08
CA VAL A 61 -4.47 36.52 10.01
C VAL A 61 -5.83 37.06 10.43
#